data_AF-A0A2V7LRP2-F1
#
_entry.id   AF-A0A2V7LRP2-F1
#
_cell.length_a   1.000
_cell.length_b   1.000
_cell.length_c   1.000
_cell.angle_alpha   90.00
_cell.angle_beta   90.00
_cell.angle_gamma   90.00
#
_symmetry.space_group_name_H-M   'P 1'
#
loop_
_entity.id
_entity.type
_entity.pdbx_description
1 polymer ?
#
loop_
_entity_poly.entity_id
_entity_poly.type
_entity_poly.pdbx_seq_one_letter_code
_entity_poly.pdbx_strand_id
1 'polypeptide(L)'
;MEAARVPDAKNFVAHLTGGNEVPTHDTRAAGQIKLQLSDDGTEVAYRLISSNIDNVFMAHIHVAPAGVNGPIVVFLFGPVAPGGGRVDGVLAHGTFTAADLIGPLAGHPLSDLIAALSTGGAYANVHTNDGVAPTNTGPGDFPGGEIRGQIDVAGPTP
;
A
#
# COMPACT_ATOMS: atom_id res chain seq x y z
N MET A 1 -23.52 -6.22 -22.80
CA MET A 1 -23.27 -5.98 -21.36
C MET A 1 -22.63 -7.24 -20.84
N GLU A 2 -21.30 -7.27 -20.81
CA GLU A 2 -20.58 -8.40 -20.24
C GLU A 2 -20.66 -8.24 -18.72
N ALA A 3 -21.25 -9.21 -18.03
CA ALA A 3 -21.23 -9.22 -16.58
C ALA A 3 -19.76 -9.23 -16.15
N ALA A 4 -19.34 -8.23 -15.38
CA ALA A 4 -17.99 -8.18 -14.83
C ALA A 4 -17.71 -9.51 -14.12
N ARG A 5 -16.76 -10.28 -14.65
CA ARG A 5 -16.32 -11.53 -14.04
C ARG A 5 -15.82 -11.19 -12.64
N VAL A 6 -16.47 -11.74 -11.61
CA VAL A 6 -15.97 -11.62 -10.23
C VAL A 6 -14.53 -12.14 -10.23
N PRO A 7 -13.55 -11.35 -9.77
CA PRO A 7 -12.17 -11.80 -9.68
C PRO A 7 -12.09 -13.10 -8.87
N ASP A 8 -11.41 -14.12 -9.40
CA ASP A 8 -11.26 -15.42 -8.70
C ASP A 8 -10.54 -15.24 -7.34
N ALA A 9 -9.65 -14.24 -7.26
CA ALA A 9 -8.95 -13.86 -6.05
C ALA A 9 -9.72 -12.77 -5.29
N LYS A 10 -10.10 -13.09 -4.05
CA LYS A 10 -10.75 -12.12 -3.13
C LYS A 10 -9.83 -11.62 -2.02
N ASN A 11 -8.69 -12.26 -1.82
CA ASN A 11 -7.77 -11.92 -0.74
C ASN A 11 -6.39 -11.61 -1.32
N PHE A 12 -5.79 -10.52 -0.86
CA PHE A 12 -4.46 -10.10 -1.27
C PHE A 12 -3.63 -9.73 -0.04
N VAL A 13 -2.32 -9.89 -0.17
CA VAL A 13 -1.37 -9.62 0.92
C VAL A 13 -0.07 -9.07 0.37
N ALA A 14 0.60 -8.22 1.15
CA ALA A 14 2.00 -7.89 0.95
C ALA A 14 2.74 -7.81 2.28
N HIS A 15 4.02 -8.18 2.26
CA HIS A 15 4.97 -7.88 3.32
C HIS A 15 5.83 -6.69 2.88
N LEU A 16 5.80 -5.63 3.68
CA LEU A 16 6.48 -4.38 3.37
C LEU A 16 7.83 -4.34 4.10
N THR A 17 8.90 -4.03 3.37
CA THR A 17 10.27 -3.91 3.92
C THR A 17 11.02 -2.80 3.20
N GLY A 18 12.08 -2.26 3.82
CA GLY A 18 12.97 -1.30 3.16
C GLY A 18 13.79 -1.93 2.03
N GLY A 19 14.00 -3.26 2.06
CA GLY A 19 14.71 -3.99 1.00
C GLY A 19 13.94 -4.06 -0.33
N ASN A 20 12.65 -3.73 -0.34
CA ASN A 20 11.83 -3.67 -1.55
C ASN A 20 11.72 -2.25 -2.12
N GLU A 21 12.23 -1.23 -1.42
CA GLU A 21 12.23 0.15 -1.92
C GLU A 21 13.17 0.32 -3.11
N VAL A 22 12.96 1.40 -3.86
CA VAL A 22 13.78 1.75 -5.03
C VAL A 22 14.25 3.20 -4.91
N PRO A 23 15.49 3.45 -4.43
CA PRO A 23 16.49 2.48 -3.96
C PRO A 23 16.12 1.83 -2.61
N THR A 24 16.78 0.73 -2.27
CA THR A 24 16.53 0.02 -0.99
C THR A 24 16.99 0.84 0.22
N HIS A 25 16.30 0.70 1.33
CA HIS A 25 16.65 1.33 2.61
C HIS A 25 17.05 0.31 3.67
N ASP A 26 18.12 0.62 4.41
CA ASP A 26 18.52 -0.13 5.60
C ASP A 26 17.71 0.36 6.79
N THR A 27 16.61 -0.34 7.06
CA THR A 27 15.71 -0.06 8.18
C THR A 27 15.20 -1.37 8.77
N ARG A 28 14.86 -1.32 10.06
CA ARG A 28 14.18 -2.42 10.75
C ARG A 28 12.66 -2.33 10.61
N ALA A 29 12.16 -1.25 10.00
CA ALA A 29 10.75 -1.08 9.73
C ALA A 29 10.22 -2.24 8.88
N ALA A 30 9.05 -2.73 9.26
CA ALA A 30 8.34 -3.76 8.53
C ALA A 30 6.86 -3.47 8.56
N GLY A 31 6.15 -3.96 7.55
CA GLY A 31 4.69 -3.85 7.50
C GLY A 31 4.04 -5.05 6.86
N GLN A 32 2.73 -5.12 7.02
CA GLN A 32 1.89 -6.06 6.31
C GLN A 32 0.57 -5.38 5.94
N ILE A 33 0.17 -5.53 4.69
CA ILE A 33 -1.17 -5.16 4.25
C ILE A 33 -1.96 -6.43 3.91
N LYS A 34 -3.23 -6.44 4.29
CA LYS A 34 -4.22 -7.41 3.82
C LYS A 34 -5.36 -6.66 3.16
N LEU A 35 -5.78 -7.14 2.00
CA LEU A 35 -6.92 -6.61 1.24
C LEU A 35 -7.93 -7.74 1.04
N GLN A 36 -9.22 -7.41 1.18
CA GLN A 36 -10.33 -8.33 0.96
C GLN A 36 -11.37 -7.67 0.06
N LEU A 37 -11.57 -8.23 -1.13
CA LEU A 37 -12.61 -7.82 -2.07
C LEU A 37 -13.97 -8.38 -1.62
N SER A 38 -15.00 -7.53 -1.64
CA SER A 38 -16.39 -7.92 -1.38
C SER A 38 -16.89 -8.96 -2.40
N ASP A 39 -17.92 -9.73 -2.02
CA ASP A 39 -18.45 -10.78 -2.90
C ASP A 39 -18.99 -10.26 -4.23
N ASP A 40 -19.49 -9.03 -4.25
CA ASP A 40 -19.98 -8.33 -5.45
C ASP A 40 -18.88 -7.60 -6.23
N GLY A 41 -17.64 -7.58 -5.72
CA GLY A 41 -16.49 -6.96 -6.39
C GLY A 41 -16.48 -5.42 -6.38
N THR A 42 -17.28 -4.78 -5.53
CA THR A 42 -17.46 -3.32 -5.54
C THR A 42 -16.69 -2.57 -4.45
N GLU A 43 -16.20 -3.26 -3.43
CA GLU A 43 -15.50 -2.68 -2.29
C GLU A 43 -14.31 -3.55 -1.88
N VAL A 44 -13.20 -2.93 -1.46
CA VAL A 44 -12.08 -3.61 -0.82
C VAL A 44 -11.95 -3.14 0.62
N ALA A 45 -12.03 -4.06 1.56
CA ALA A 45 -11.62 -3.83 2.95
C ALA A 45 -10.11 -4.01 3.09
N TYR A 46 -9.44 -3.14 3.82
CA TYR A 46 -8.00 -3.24 4.07
C TYR A 46 -7.64 -3.10 5.54
N ARG A 47 -6.51 -3.72 5.89
CA ARG A 47 -5.81 -3.51 7.15
C ARG A 47 -4.31 -3.44 6.88
N LEU A 48 -3.70 -2.32 7.28
CA LEU A 48 -2.28 -2.05 7.21
C LEU A 48 -1.70 -2.04 8.62
N ILE A 49 -0.72 -2.91 8.85
CA ILE A 49 0.01 -3.05 10.11
C ILE A 49 1.46 -2.66 9.86
N SER A 50 2.06 -1.95 10.80
CA SER A 50 3.48 -1.62 10.79
C SER A 50 4.15 -2.01 12.10
N SER A 51 5.47 -2.14 12.06
CA SER A 51 6.31 -2.38 13.24
C SER A 51 7.67 -1.76 13.00
N ASN A 52 8.34 -1.33 14.08
CA ASN A 52 9.67 -0.75 14.02
C ASN A 52 9.81 0.45 13.08
N ILE A 53 8.75 1.25 12.95
CA ILE A 53 8.72 2.42 12.08
C ILE A 53 8.36 3.68 12.86
N ASP A 54 8.99 4.79 12.53
CA ASP A 54 8.83 6.07 13.19
C ASP A 54 8.36 7.13 12.18
N ASN A 55 7.63 8.13 12.66
CA ASN A 55 7.23 9.32 11.92
C ASN A 55 6.49 9.04 10.59
N VAL A 56 5.64 8.02 10.57
CA VAL A 56 4.77 7.74 9.42
C VAL A 56 3.85 8.93 9.16
N PHE A 57 3.84 9.43 7.93
CA PHE A 57 2.98 10.56 7.55
C PHE A 57 1.99 10.25 6.43
N MET A 58 2.25 9.24 5.60
CA MET A 58 1.31 8.76 4.58
C MET A 58 1.56 7.30 4.18
N ALA A 59 0.53 6.63 3.65
CA ALA A 59 0.63 5.31 3.03
C ALA A 59 -0.32 5.15 1.84
N HIS A 60 0.10 4.38 0.84
CA HIS A 60 -0.57 4.30 -0.46
C HIS A 60 -0.55 2.90 -1.06
N ILE A 61 -1.42 2.69 -2.06
CA ILE A 61 -1.25 1.67 -3.10
C ILE A 61 -0.81 2.36 -4.39
N HIS A 62 0.18 1.77 -5.07
CA HIS A 62 0.69 2.17 -6.37
C HIS A 62 0.48 1.07 -7.40
N VAL A 63 0.47 1.42 -8.69
CA VAL A 63 0.46 0.46 -9.81
C VAL A 63 1.78 0.54 -10.57
N ALA A 64 2.59 -0.51 -10.45
CA ALA A 64 3.78 -0.78 -11.25
C ALA A 64 4.29 -2.20 -10.92
N PRO A 65 5.06 -2.82 -11.84
CA PRO A 65 5.73 -4.08 -11.56
C PRO A 65 6.79 -3.92 -10.46
N ALA A 66 7.19 -5.05 -9.86
CA ALA A 66 8.22 -5.08 -8.83
C ALA A 66 9.52 -4.40 -9.30
N GLY A 67 10.11 -3.58 -8.42
CA GLY A 67 11.34 -2.83 -8.70
C GLY A 67 11.15 -1.54 -9.52
N VAL A 68 9.92 -1.13 -9.83
CA VAL A 68 9.63 0.11 -10.56
C VAL A 68 8.74 1.05 -9.74
N ASN A 69 9.07 2.34 -9.73
CA ASN A 69 8.22 3.36 -9.11
C ASN A 69 7.00 3.63 -10.00
N GLY A 70 5.82 3.65 -9.39
CA GLY A 70 4.54 3.79 -10.08
C GLY A 70 3.72 4.93 -9.48
N PRO A 71 2.69 5.41 -10.19
CA PRO A 71 1.77 6.40 -9.65
C PRO A 71 0.94 5.83 -8.50
N ILE A 72 0.55 6.71 -7.58
CA ILE A 72 -0.42 6.42 -6.51
C ILE A 72 -1.80 6.21 -7.14
N VAL A 73 -2.51 5.19 -6.67
CA VAL A 73 -3.89 4.90 -7.08
C VAL A 73 -4.88 4.83 -5.92
N VAL A 74 -4.43 4.62 -4.68
CA VAL A 74 -5.29 4.62 -3.48
C VAL A 74 -4.54 5.24 -2.30
N PHE A 75 -5.23 6.04 -1.50
CA PHE A 75 -4.75 6.56 -0.22
C PHE A 75 -5.19 5.64 0.94
N LEU A 76 -4.24 5.18 1.76
CA LEU A 76 -4.52 4.26 2.88
C LEU A 76 -4.39 4.95 4.24
N PHE A 77 -3.50 5.92 4.37
CA PHE A 77 -3.27 6.63 5.63
C PHE A 77 -2.73 8.02 5.35
N GLY A 78 -3.19 9.03 6.10
CA GLY A 78 -2.70 10.41 6.06
C GLY A 78 -3.35 11.29 4.99
N PRO A 79 -2.68 12.38 4.55
CA PRO A 79 -1.42 12.88 5.10
C PRO A 79 -1.61 13.41 6.52
N VAL A 80 -0.64 13.19 7.40
CA VAL A 80 -0.54 13.82 8.73
C VAL A 80 0.73 14.65 8.86
N ALA A 81 0.86 15.42 9.94
CA ALA A 81 2.06 16.21 10.19
C ALA A 81 3.29 15.28 10.39
N PRO A 82 4.49 15.67 9.91
CA PRO A 82 5.75 14.98 10.19
C PRO A 82 6.06 14.89 11.70
N GLY A 83 6.97 13.99 12.07
CA GLY A 83 7.41 13.83 13.46
C GLY A 83 6.41 13.11 14.37
N GLY A 84 5.56 12.25 13.80
CA GLY A 84 4.52 11.52 14.52
C GLY A 84 5.03 10.49 15.55
N GLY A 85 6.34 10.23 15.60
CA GLY A 85 6.95 9.26 16.51
C GLY A 85 6.67 7.81 16.13
N ARG A 86 6.89 6.91 17.08
CA ARG A 86 6.88 5.46 16.87
C ARG A 86 5.48 4.88 16.61
N VAL A 87 5.37 4.01 15.61
CA VAL A 87 4.16 3.23 15.30
C VAL A 87 4.46 1.73 15.30
N ASP A 88 3.79 0.99 16.19
CA ASP A 88 3.76 -0.48 16.21
C ASP A 88 2.31 -0.97 16.32
N GLY A 89 1.86 -1.79 15.37
CA GLY A 89 0.50 -2.32 15.32
C GLY A 89 -0.27 -1.82 14.11
N VAL A 90 -1.59 -1.64 14.28
CA VAL A 90 -2.47 -1.22 13.18
C VAL A 90 -2.20 0.25 12.86
N LEU A 91 -1.61 0.51 11.68
CA LEU A 91 -1.38 1.85 11.18
C LEU A 91 -2.66 2.44 10.58
N ALA A 92 -3.38 1.65 9.79
CA ALA A 92 -4.64 2.06 9.17
C ALA A 92 -5.53 0.86 8.83
N HIS A 93 -6.83 1.11 8.76
CA HIS A 93 -7.81 0.19 8.21
C HIS A 93 -9.01 0.96 7.69
N GLY A 94 -9.73 0.38 6.73
CA GLY A 94 -10.89 1.01 6.14
C GLY A 94 -11.40 0.21 4.95
N THR A 95 -12.25 0.85 4.15
CA THR A 95 -12.66 0.35 2.86
C THR A 95 -12.39 1.39 1.78
N PHE A 96 -12.28 0.94 0.54
CA PHE A 96 -12.25 1.81 -0.63
C PHE A 96 -13.01 1.16 -1.79
N THR A 97 -13.53 2.00 -2.67
CA THR A 97 -14.32 1.64 -3.85
C THR A 97 -13.68 2.22 -5.11
N ALA A 98 -14.32 2.03 -6.26
CA ALA A 98 -13.91 2.69 -7.51
C ALA A 98 -13.89 4.24 -7.39
N ALA A 99 -14.71 4.82 -6.53
CA ALA A 99 -14.78 6.27 -6.34
C ALA A 99 -13.55 6.85 -5.64
N ASP A 100 -12.81 6.01 -4.91
CA ASP A 100 -11.61 6.39 -4.17
C ASP A 100 -10.32 6.22 -5.00
N LEU A 101 -10.46 5.68 -6.22
CA LEU A 101 -9.33 5.54 -7.13
C LEU A 101 -8.87 6.91 -7.63
N ILE A 102 -7.56 7.12 -7.60
CA ILE A 102 -6.90 8.35 -8.04
C ILE A 102 -5.83 8.06 -9.09
N GLY A 103 -5.19 9.12 -9.59
CA GLY A 103 -4.13 9.02 -10.58
C GLY A 103 -4.62 8.36 -11.87
N PRO A 104 -3.87 7.41 -12.45
CA PRO A 104 -4.23 6.79 -13.72
C PRO A 104 -5.48 5.89 -13.67
N LEU A 105 -5.97 5.56 -12.48
CA LEU A 105 -7.21 4.78 -12.30
C LEU A 105 -8.40 5.64 -11.86
N ALA A 106 -8.26 6.96 -11.85
CA ALA A 106 -9.37 7.85 -11.51
C ALA A 106 -10.53 7.68 -12.49
N GLY A 107 -11.72 7.33 -11.98
CA GLY A 107 -12.92 7.09 -12.79
C GLY A 107 -12.95 5.74 -13.52
N HIS A 108 -11.94 4.88 -13.32
CA HIS A 108 -11.95 3.51 -13.81
C HIS A 108 -12.76 2.58 -12.90
N PRO A 109 -13.21 1.41 -13.39
CA PRO A 109 -13.82 0.42 -12.52
C PRO A 109 -12.80 -0.17 -11.54
N LEU A 110 -13.25 -0.56 -10.35
CA LEU A 110 -12.40 -1.19 -9.33
C LEU A 110 -11.69 -2.45 -9.85
N SER A 111 -12.30 -3.15 -10.82
CA SER A 111 -11.73 -4.33 -11.48
C SER A 111 -10.34 -4.09 -12.09
N ASP A 112 -10.02 -2.86 -12.52
CA ASP A 112 -8.72 -2.55 -13.10
C ASP A 112 -7.61 -2.62 -12.04
N LEU A 113 -7.87 -2.10 -10.84
CA LEU A 113 -6.97 -2.29 -9.71
C LEU A 113 -6.90 -3.76 -9.29
N ILE A 114 -8.03 -4.47 -9.25
CA ILE A 114 -8.01 -5.89 -8.88
C ILE A 114 -7.21 -6.72 -9.88
N ALA A 115 -7.26 -6.41 -11.18
CA ALA A 115 -6.43 -7.07 -12.19
C ALA A 115 -4.93 -6.82 -11.94
N ALA A 116 -4.55 -5.58 -11.60
CA ALA A 116 -3.18 -5.25 -11.22
C ALA A 116 -2.74 -6.02 -9.97
N LEU A 117 -3.56 -6.06 -8.91
CA LEU A 117 -3.26 -6.84 -7.69
C LEU A 117 -3.13 -8.34 -7.98
N SER A 118 -3.98 -8.88 -8.86
CA SER A 118 -3.99 -10.30 -9.22
C SER A 118 -2.78 -10.74 -10.05
N THR A 119 -2.08 -9.80 -10.67
CA THR A 119 -0.92 -10.05 -11.54
C THR A 119 0.40 -9.59 -10.93
N GLY A 120 0.40 -9.19 -9.65
CA GLY A 120 1.58 -8.65 -8.99
C GLY A 120 2.03 -7.32 -9.60
N GLY A 121 1.11 -6.54 -10.15
CA GLY A 121 1.33 -5.23 -10.79
C GLY A 121 1.04 -4.03 -9.90
N ALA A 122 0.82 -4.23 -8.60
CA ALA A 122 0.59 -3.17 -7.62
C ALA A 122 1.32 -3.45 -6.29
N TYR A 123 1.70 -2.38 -5.58
CA TYR A 123 2.39 -2.47 -4.30
C TYR A 123 1.82 -1.50 -3.28
N ALA A 124 1.96 -1.84 -2.00
CA ALA A 124 1.71 -0.91 -0.90
C ALA A 124 3.02 -0.25 -0.46
N ASN A 125 2.93 1.00 -0.04
CA ASN A 125 4.06 1.80 0.41
C ASN A 125 3.72 2.62 1.65
N VAL A 126 4.66 2.74 2.58
CA VAL A 126 4.54 3.59 3.78
C VAL A 126 5.70 4.56 3.82
N HIS A 127 5.38 5.84 4.03
CA HIS A 127 6.34 6.95 3.97
C HIS A 127 6.54 7.55 5.34
N THR A 128 7.76 7.98 5.62
CA THR A 128 8.16 8.57 6.90
C THR A 128 8.81 9.93 6.70
N ASN A 129 8.69 10.81 7.70
CA ASN A 129 9.30 12.14 7.69
C ASN A 129 9.39 12.65 9.13
N ASP A 130 10.59 12.90 9.63
CA ASP A 130 10.82 13.38 11.00
C ASP A 130 10.57 14.90 11.18
N GLY A 131 10.32 15.61 10.08
CA GLY A 131 10.06 17.05 10.05
C GLY A 131 11.32 17.91 10.04
N VAL A 132 12.51 17.31 9.93
CA VAL A 132 13.81 17.99 9.95
C VAL A 132 14.49 17.86 8.59
N ALA A 133 15.11 18.96 8.12
CA ALA A 133 15.88 18.94 6.88
C ALA A 133 17.38 18.67 7.15
N PRO A 134 18.11 17.99 6.25
CA PRO A 134 17.64 17.40 5.00
C PRO A 134 16.86 16.10 5.24
N THR A 135 16.12 15.64 4.23
CA THR A 135 15.41 14.36 4.27
C THR A 135 16.32 13.20 3.86
N ASN A 136 15.86 11.96 4.05
CA ASN A 136 16.60 10.72 3.77
C ASN A 136 17.85 10.56 4.67
N THR A 137 17.72 10.97 5.93
CA THR A 137 18.81 10.90 6.91
C THR A 137 18.88 9.57 7.67
N GLY A 138 17.84 8.73 7.58
CA GLY A 138 17.80 7.40 8.17
C GLY A 138 16.37 6.90 8.41
N PRO A 139 16.21 5.75 9.10
CA PRO A 139 14.91 5.23 9.51
C PRO A 139 14.05 6.29 10.20
N GLY A 140 12.80 6.42 9.77
CA GLY A 140 11.87 7.47 10.21
C GLY A 140 11.93 8.78 9.41
N ASP A 141 12.77 8.87 8.37
CA ASP A 141 12.89 10.05 7.50
C ASP A 141 13.12 9.64 6.02
N PHE A 142 12.18 8.88 5.45
CA PHE A 142 12.16 8.56 4.02
C PHE A 142 10.85 9.02 3.35
N PRO A 143 10.76 10.29 2.92
CA PRO A 143 9.52 10.82 2.35
C PRO A 143 9.09 10.14 1.03
N GLY A 144 10.05 9.55 0.31
CA GLY A 144 9.80 8.76 -0.90
C GLY A 144 9.22 7.37 -0.64
N GLY A 145 9.27 6.89 0.61
CA GLY A 145 8.88 5.55 1.03
C GLY A 145 9.96 4.92 1.90
N GLU A 146 9.61 4.44 3.10
CA GLU A 146 10.53 3.68 3.97
C GLU A 146 10.38 2.17 3.78
N ILE A 147 9.14 1.70 3.56
CA ILE A 147 8.84 0.28 3.36
C ILE A 147 7.87 0.05 2.21
N ARG A 148 8.19 -0.92 1.35
CA ARG A 148 7.40 -1.35 0.19
C ARG A 148 7.14 -2.84 0.19
N GLY A 149 5.99 -3.25 -0.35
CA GLY A 149 5.69 -4.66 -0.61
C GLY A 149 4.80 -4.82 -1.83
N GLN A 150 5.24 -5.62 -2.79
CA GLN A 150 4.40 -6.04 -3.92
C GLN A 150 3.22 -6.83 -3.37
N ILE A 151 2.02 -6.53 -3.87
CA ILE A 151 0.80 -7.18 -3.44
C ILE A 151 0.53 -8.36 -4.36
N ASP A 152 0.34 -9.52 -3.74
CA ASP A 152 0.02 -10.78 -4.42
C ASP A 152 -1.27 -11.37 -3.89
N VAL A 153 -1.85 -12.29 -4.67
CA VAL A 153 -3.00 -13.10 -4.24
C VAL A 153 -2.61 -13.90 -3.01
N ALA A 154 -3.37 -13.75 -1.93
CA ALA A 154 -3.26 -14.66 -0.80
C ALA A 154 -3.86 -16.00 -1.24
N GLY A 155 -3.04 -17.05 -1.26
CA GLY A 155 -3.54 -18.42 -1.46
C GLY A 155 -4.61 -18.78 -0.43
N PRO A 156 -5.39 -19.86 -0.65
CA PRO A 156 -6.31 -20.34 0.37
C PRO A 156 -5.54 -20.48 1.68
N THR A 157 -6.02 -19.81 2.73
CA THR A 157 -5.39 -19.92 4.05
C THR A 157 -5.37 -21.42 4.40
N PRO A 158 -4.20 -21.99 4.77
CA PRO A 158 -4.11 -23.41 5.12
C PRO A 158 -5.12 -23.83 6.18
#